data_AF-A0A1H7MNG2-F1
#
_entry.id   AF-A0A1H7MNG2-F1
#
_cell.length_a   1.000
_cell.length_b   1.000
_cell.length_c   1.000
_cell.angle_alpha   90.00
_cell.angle_beta   90.00
_cell.angle_gamma   90.00
#
_symmetry.space_group_name_H-M   'P 1'
#
loop_
_entity.id
_entity.type
_entity.pdbx_description
1 polymer ?
#
loop_
_entity_poly.entity_id
_entity_poly.type
_entity_poly.pdbx_seq_one_letter_code
_entity_poly.pdbx_strand_id
1 'polypeptide(L)'
;MIYARLPNTFEGHSAILHAWKQIKAMLRLNQRPMMLIAYEEQSLQQQHTYHSALKDLARDCLLGGEQRDAETWKRSTLAAFYEATRQDPEFAPMWQAMEVVSVPSMDCVGFHLYSPRSRVFPHPLAGAYLAFLHETGDARGVKWSPTSLGRQEAANDASASQREAA
;
A
#
# COMPACT_ATOMS: atom_id res chain seq x y z
N MET A 1 1.61 4.48 -10.90
CA MET A 1 1.22 5.71 -10.19
C MET A 1 2.48 6.35 -9.66
N ILE A 2 2.73 7.62 -10.03
CA ILE A 2 3.91 8.38 -9.61
C ILE A 2 3.50 9.17 -8.36
N TYR A 3 4.28 9.08 -7.29
CA TYR A 3 4.05 9.80 -6.04
C TYR A 3 5.18 10.81 -5.82
N ALA A 4 4.84 12.04 -5.47
CA ALA A 4 5.79 13.10 -5.16
C ALA A 4 5.27 13.86 -3.92
N ARG A 5 6.03 13.81 -2.83
CA ARG A 5 5.75 14.53 -1.59
C ARG A 5 6.29 15.96 -1.69
N LEU A 6 5.57 16.92 -1.14
CA LEU A 6 5.92 18.34 -1.16
C LEU A 6 6.07 18.88 0.27
N PRO A 7 7.14 18.53 0.99
CA PRO A 7 7.27 18.87 2.42
C PRO A 7 7.51 20.36 2.66
N ASN A 8 8.30 21.00 1.80
CA ASN A 8 8.55 22.44 1.80
C ASN A 8 8.71 22.97 0.37
N THR A 9 8.87 24.29 0.21
CA THR A 9 8.93 24.95 -1.11
C THR A 9 10.12 24.51 -1.96
N PHE A 10 11.29 24.29 -1.35
CA PHE A 10 12.51 23.92 -2.07
C PHE A 10 12.50 22.46 -2.51
N GLU A 11 12.15 21.54 -1.62
CA GLU A 11 12.11 20.11 -1.94
C GLU A 11 10.90 19.76 -2.80
N GLY A 12 9.77 20.41 -2.57
CA GLY A 12 8.59 20.28 -3.41
C GLY A 12 8.88 20.67 -4.86
N HIS A 13 9.63 21.74 -5.09
CA HIS A 13 10.04 22.13 -6.44
C HIS A 13 10.85 21.02 -7.13
N SER A 14 11.85 20.45 -6.44
CA SER A 14 12.66 19.34 -6.96
C SER A 14 11.82 18.09 -7.25
N ALA A 15 10.91 17.73 -6.33
CA ALA A 15 10.03 16.58 -6.47
C ALA A 15 9.08 16.72 -7.67
N ILE A 16 8.50 17.92 -7.87
CA ILE A 16 7.67 18.24 -9.04
C ILE A 16 8.49 18.12 -10.32
N LEU A 17 9.71 18.67 -10.36
CA LEU A 17 10.56 18.55 -11.55
C LEU A 17 10.91 17.10 -11.87
N HIS A 18 11.13 16.27 -10.85
CA HIS A 18 11.37 14.84 -11.04
C HIS A 18 10.14 14.13 -11.62
N ALA A 19 8.96 14.35 -11.05
CA ALA A 19 7.70 13.81 -11.57
C ALA A 19 7.41 14.31 -13.00
N TRP A 20 7.71 15.58 -13.28
CA TRP A 20 7.52 16.20 -14.58
C TRP A 20 8.35 15.53 -15.68
N LYS A 21 9.58 15.08 -15.39
CA LYS A 21 10.40 14.34 -16.37
C LYS A 21 9.68 13.07 -16.86
N GLN A 22 9.05 12.35 -15.95
CA GLN A 22 8.31 11.12 -16.26
C GLN A 22 6.99 11.45 -17.00
N ILE A 23 6.24 12.44 -16.53
CA ILE A 23 5.00 12.91 -17.17
C ILE A 23 5.26 13.37 -18.60
N LYS A 24 6.34 14.14 -18.82
CA LYS A 24 6.75 14.62 -20.14
C LYS A 24 7.05 13.46 -21.10
N ALA A 25 7.65 12.37 -20.62
CA ALA A 25 7.87 11.17 -21.42
C ALA A 25 6.55 10.49 -21.82
N MET A 26 5.59 10.40 -20.89
CA MET A 26 4.26 9.84 -21.15
C MET A 26 3.46 10.69 -22.17
N LEU A 27 3.50 12.02 -22.04
CA LEU A 27 2.84 12.94 -22.98
C LEU A 27 3.41 12.83 -24.40
N ARG A 28 4.72 12.63 -24.54
CA ARG A 28 5.36 12.39 -25.86
C ARG A 28 4.87 11.10 -26.53
N LEU A 29 4.38 10.14 -25.75
CA LEU A 29 3.81 8.89 -26.21
C LEU A 29 2.28 8.97 -26.40
N ASN A 30 1.70 10.18 -26.45
CA ASN A 30 0.26 10.43 -26.55
C ASN A 30 -0.58 9.79 -25.43
N GLN A 31 0.03 9.50 -24.28
CA GLN A 31 -0.71 9.09 -23.09
C GLN A 31 -1.33 10.31 -22.40
N ARG A 32 -2.42 10.10 -21.64
CA ARG A 32 -3.11 11.15 -20.88
C ARG A 32 -2.92 10.95 -19.36
N PRO A 33 -1.75 11.30 -18.80
CA PRO A 33 -1.52 11.18 -17.37
C PRO A 33 -2.39 12.20 -16.60
N MET A 34 -2.92 11.77 -15.45
CA MET A 34 -3.63 12.62 -14.48
C MET A 34 -2.72 12.85 -13.27
N MET A 35 -2.64 14.10 -12.79
CA MET A 35 -1.95 14.46 -11.56
C MET A 35 -2.99 14.76 -10.47
N LEU A 36 -2.85 14.13 -9.31
CA LEU A 36 -3.67 14.38 -8.13
C LEU A 36 -2.79 15.05 -7.07
N ILE A 37 -3.25 16.17 -6.53
CA ILE A 37 -2.62 16.84 -5.38
C ILE A 37 -3.54 16.58 -4.17
N ALA A 38 -2.98 16.01 -3.12
CA ALA A 38 -3.69 15.69 -1.89
C ALA A 38 -2.82 16.05 -0.68
N TYR A 39 -3.47 16.38 0.43
CA TYR A 39 -2.78 16.53 1.71
C TYR A 39 -2.33 15.17 2.21
N GLU A 40 -1.14 15.15 2.82
CA GLU A 40 -0.60 13.93 3.41
C GLU A 40 -1.30 13.63 4.72
N GLU A 41 -2.31 12.77 4.65
CA GLU A 41 -2.83 12.10 5.83
C GLU A 41 -1.94 10.90 6.18
N GLN A 42 -1.72 10.61 7.47
CA GLN A 42 -0.96 9.42 7.91
C GLN A 42 -1.50 8.11 7.30
N SER A 43 -2.79 8.10 6.92
CA SER A 43 -3.42 7.01 6.17
C SER A 43 -2.79 6.79 4.80
N LEU A 44 -2.45 7.85 4.05
CA LEU A 44 -1.85 7.75 2.71
C LEU A 44 -0.42 7.19 2.75
N GLN A 45 0.35 7.56 3.78
CA GLN A 45 1.69 7.05 3.99
C GLN A 45 1.67 5.54 4.25
N GLN A 46 0.81 5.07 5.16
CA GLN A 46 0.61 3.65 5.40
C GLN A 46 0.16 2.90 4.13
N GLN A 47 -0.72 3.53 3.34
CA GLN A 47 -1.15 2.97 2.06
C GLN A 47 0.02 2.76 1.11
N HIS A 48 0.92 3.72 1.02
CA HIS A 48 2.12 3.61 0.20
C HIS A 48 3.02 2.46 0.67
N THR A 49 3.28 2.35 1.97
CA THR A 49 4.15 1.32 2.55
C THR A 49 3.61 -0.08 2.28
N TYR A 50 2.33 -0.36 2.59
CA TYR A 50 1.80 -1.71 2.36
C TYR A 50 1.69 -2.03 0.86
N HIS A 51 1.42 -1.04 -0.01
CA HIS A 51 1.39 -1.26 -1.46
C HIS A 51 2.78 -1.62 -2.00
N SER A 52 3.84 -1.05 -1.43
CA SER A 52 5.21 -1.44 -1.76
C SER A 52 5.52 -2.85 -1.25
N ALA A 53 5.13 -3.18 -0.02
CA ALA A 53 5.34 -4.51 0.55
C ALA A 53 4.67 -5.61 -0.29
N LEU A 54 3.45 -5.36 -0.79
CA LEU A 54 2.74 -6.28 -1.68
C LEU A 54 3.44 -6.49 -3.03
N LYS A 55 4.12 -5.48 -3.56
CA LYS A 55 4.93 -5.64 -4.79
C LYS A 55 6.17 -6.47 -4.53
N ASP A 56 6.82 -6.28 -3.38
CA ASP A 56 7.98 -7.09 -3.00
C ASP A 56 7.59 -8.56 -2.80
N LEU A 57 6.44 -8.81 -2.16
CA LEU A 57 5.84 -10.15 -2.06
C LEU A 57 5.55 -10.76 -3.44
N ALA A 58 4.92 -10.00 -4.34
CA ALA A 58 4.61 -10.47 -5.69
C ALA A 58 5.85 -10.80 -6.52
N ARG A 59 6.97 -10.10 -6.28
CA ARG A 59 8.24 -10.33 -6.96
C ARG A 59 8.95 -11.58 -6.44
N ASP A 60 9.00 -11.74 -5.12
CA ASP A 60 9.89 -12.72 -4.48
C ASP A 60 9.18 -14.03 -4.09
N CYS A 61 7.85 -14.06 -4.03
CA CYS A 61 7.07 -15.22 -3.58
C CYS A 61 6.11 -15.76 -4.65
N LEU A 62 5.91 -17.08 -4.60
CA LEU A 62 4.85 -17.77 -5.37
C LEU A 62 3.59 -17.91 -4.49
N LEU A 63 2.43 -17.69 -5.10
CA LEU A 63 1.13 -17.91 -4.46
C LEU A 63 0.45 -19.09 -5.16
N GLY A 64 0.24 -20.19 -4.44
CA GLY A 64 -0.34 -21.41 -5.00
C GLY A 64 0.55 -22.06 -6.08
N GLY A 65 1.88 -21.86 -5.99
CA GLY A 65 2.84 -22.41 -6.96
C GLY A 65 3.09 -21.53 -8.19
N GLU A 66 2.39 -20.40 -8.33
CA GLU A 66 2.53 -19.50 -9.49
C GLU A 66 2.93 -18.08 -9.07
N GLN A 67 3.57 -17.34 -9.99
CA GLN A 67 3.75 -15.91 -9.82
C GLN A 67 2.42 -15.20 -10.00
N ARG A 68 2.04 -14.41 -9.01
CA ARG A 68 0.80 -13.63 -9.01
C ARG A 68 1.12 -12.16 -8.84
N ASP A 69 0.26 -11.31 -9.40
CA ASP A 69 0.40 -9.87 -9.32
C ASP A 69 0.11 -9.35 -7.90
N ALA A 70 0.53 -8.11 -7.65
CA ALA A 70 0.39 -7.48 -6.34
C ALA A 70 -1.08 -7.36 -5.88
N GLU A 71 -2.04 -7.23 -6.81
CA GLU A 71 -3.47 -7.16 -6.47
C GLU A 71 -4.02 -8.54 -6.06
N THR A 72 -3.60 -9.63 -6.70
CA THR A 72 -3.94 -10.98 -6.26
C THR A 72 -3.33 -11.28 -4.88
N TRP A 73 -2.06 -10.92 -4.67
CA TRP A 73 -1.42 -11.01 -3.36
C TRP A 73 -2.19 -10.23 -2.30
N LYS A 74 -2.59 -9.00 -2.61
CA LYS A 74 -3.41 -8.15 -1.72
C LYS A 74 -4.70 -8.84 -1.31
N ARG A 75 -5.45 -9.40 -2.26
CA ARG A 75 -6.71 -10.10 -1.97
C ARG A 75 -6.48 -11.31 -1.06
N SER A 76 -5.43 -12.08 -1.34
CA SER A 76 -5.09 -13.27 -0.56
C SER A 76 -4.63 -12.92 0.85
N THR A 77 -3.75 -11.95 1.02
CA THR A 77 -3.26 -11.53 2.34
C THR A 77 -4.34 -10.83 3.14
N LEU A 78 -5.22 -10.04 2.51
CA LEU A 78 -6.39 -9.45 3.19
C LEU A 78 -7.36 -10.52 3.68
N ALA A 79 -7.65 -11.54 2.86
CA ALA A 79 -8.50 -12.65 3.28
C ALA A 79 -7.88 -13.42 4.46
N ALA A 80 -6.59 -13.72 4.39
CA ALA A 80 -5.86 -14.39 5.47
C ALA A 80 -5.83 -13.56 6.76
N PHE A 81 -5.59 -12.25 6.64
CA PHE A 81 -5.59 -11.33 7.77
C PHE A 81 -6.98 -11.19 8.41
N TYR A 82 -8.02 -11.10 7.59
CA TYR A 82 -9.40 -11.09 8.06
C TYR A 82 -9.73 -12.37 8.83
N GLU A 83 -9.41 -13.54 8.29
CA GLU A 83 -9.67 -14.81 8.99
C GLU A 83 -8.91 -14.92 10.32
N ALA A 84 -7.67 -14.41 10.37
CA ALA A 84 -6.87 -14.40 11.59
C ALA A 84 -7.39 -13.42 12.66
N THR A 85 -7.97 -12.28 12.26
CA THR A 85 -8.31 -11.18 13.18
C THR A 85 -9.81 -10.96 13.38
N ARG A 86 -10.69 -11.64 12.65
CA ARG A 86 -12.15 -11.45 12.77
C ARG A 86 -12.73 -11.79 14.14
N GLN A 87 -12.05 -12.66 14.91
CA GLN A 87 -12.45 -13.05 16.27
C GLN A 87 -11.67 -12.30 17.36
N ASP A 88 -10.69 -11.48 16.97
CA ASP A 88 -9.89 -10.71 17.92
C ASP A 88 -10.76 -9.61 18.54
N PRO A 89 -10.90 -9.53 19.88
CA PRO A 89 -11.69 -8.49 20.54
C PRO A 89 -11.27 -7.06 20.15
N GLU A 90 -10.01 -6.84 19.81
CA GLU A 90 -9.50 -5.51 19.42
C GLU A 90 -9.96 -5.11 18.02
N PHE A 91 -9.96 -6.05 17.07
CA PHE A 91 -10.25 -5.77 15.65
C PHE A 91 -11.68 -6.11 15.24
N ALA A 92 -12.37 -7.00 15.95
CA ALA A 92 -13.77 -7.36 15.72
C ALA A 92 -14.72 -6.16 15.56
N PRO A 93 -14.69 -5.12 16.41
CA PRO A 93 -15.58 -3.96 16.23
C PRO A 93 -15.28 -3.20 14.94
N MET A 94 -14.01 -3.15 14.51
CA MET A 94 -13.61 -2.50 13.26
C MET A 94 -14.09 -3.30 12.04
N TRP A 95 -14.01 -4.63 12.10
CA TRP A 95 -14.53 -5.51 11.05
C TRP A 95 -16.04 -5.44 10.92
N GLN A 96 -16.76 -5.38 12.04
CA GLN A 96 -18.22 -5.19 12.05
C GLN A 96 -18.61 -3.85 11.41
N ALA A 97 -17.90 -2.77 11.73
CA ALA A 97 -18.15 -1.44 11.16
C ALA A 97 -17.91 -1.37 9.63
N MET A 98 -17.08 -2.25 9.07
CA MET A 98 -16.79 -2.29 7.63
C MET A 98 -17.75 -3.17 6.82
N GLU A 99 -18.72 -3.82 7.48
CA GLU A 99 -19.75 -4.66 6.85
C GLU A 99 -19.17 -5.64 5.82
N VAL A 100 -18.23 -6.49 6.23
CA VAL A 100 -17.69 -7.53 5.35
C VAL A 100 -18.77 -8.58 5.08
N VAL A 101 -19.38 -8.53 3.88
CA VAL A 101 -20.48 -9.43 3.48
C VAL A 101 -19.98 -10.52 2.54
N SER A 102 -20.36 -11.77 2.80
CA SER A 102 -20.30 -12.84 1.81
C SER A 102 -21.49 -12.74 0.87
N VAL A 103 -21.24 -12.41 -0.39
CA VAL A 103 -22.28 -12.34 -1.42
C VAL A 103 -22.36 -13.69 -2.12
N PRO A 104 -23.54 -14.30 -2.30
CA PRO A 104 -23.66 -15.50 -3.10
C PRO A 104 -23.11 -15.25 -4.51
N SER A 105 -22.42 -16.25 -5.07
CA SER A 105 -22.02 -16.20 -6.47
C SER A 105 -23.25 -16.02 -7.36
N MET A 106 -23.12 -15.30 -8.47
CA MET A 106 -24.24 -15.11 -9.40
C MET A 106 -24.76 -16.43 -9.97
N ASP A 107 -23.88 -17.45 -10.02
CA ASP A 107 -24.24 -18.79 -10.45
C ASP A 107 -24.96 -19.59 -9.36
N CYS A 108 -25.17 -19.01 -8.17
CA CYS A 108 -25.67 -19.67 -6.95
C CYS A 108 -24.85 -20.88 -6.50
N VAL A 109 -23.70 -21.14 -7.14
CA VAL A 109 -22.74 -22.19 -6.77
C VAL A 109 -21.60 -21.52 -5.99
N GLY A 110 -21.82 -21.36 -4.68
CA GLY A 110 -20.82 -20.86 -3.75
C GLY A 110 -20.99 -19.39 -3.36
N PHE A 111 -20.00 -18.87 -2.63
CA PHE A 111 -19.99 -17.51 -2.10
C PHE A 111 -18.73 -16.78 -2.55
N HIS A 112 -18.88 -15.53 -2.94
CA HIS A 112 -17.78 -14.60 -3.06
C HIS A 112 -17.69 -13.79 -1.78
N LEU A 113 -16.51 -13.79 -1.16
CA LEU A 113 -16.23 -12.87 -0.09
C LEU A 113 -16.09 -11.47 -0.72
N TYR A 114 -16.95 -10.53 -0.34
CA TYR A 114 -16.70 -9.13 -0.67
C TYR A 114 -15.46 -8.71 0.13
N SER A 115 -14.31 -8.71 -0.55
CA SER A 115 -13.02 -8.49 0.12
C SER A 115 -13.04 -7.16 0.86
N PRO A 116 -12.54 -7.12 2.11
CA PRO A 116 -12.47 -5.88 2.85
C PRO A 116 -11.69 -4.83 2.05
N ARG A 117 -12.26 -3.62 1.94
CA ARG A 117 -11.61 -2.54 1.19
C ARG A 117 -10.52 -1.91 2.05
N SER A 118 -9.25 -2.24 1.75
CA SER A 118 -8.08 -1.69 2.45
C SER A 118 -8.02 -0.15 2.48
N ARG A 119 -8.68 0.53 1.55
CA ARG A 119 -8.79 2.00 1.51
C ARG A 119 -9.55 2.58 2.70
N VAL A 120 -10.44 1.80 3.31
CA VAL A 120 -11.33 2.22 4.41
C VAL A 120 -10.78 1.78 5.77
N PHE A 121 -9.57 1.20 5.81
CA PHE A 121 -9.00 0.71 7.05
C PHE A 121 -8.75 1.86 8.03
N PRO A 122 -9.26 1.76 9.27
CA PRO A 122 -8.82 2.61 10.35
C PRO A 122 -7.31 2.48 10.55
N HIS A 123 -6.68 3.56 10.99
CA HIS A 123 -5.23 3.60 11.28
C HIS A 123 -4.69 2.40 12.10
N PRO A 124 -5.34 1.95 13.20
CA PRO A 124 -4.85 0.79 13.95
C PRO A 124 -4.91 -0.51 13.13
N LEU A 125 -5.96 -0.72 12.35
CA LEU A 125 -6.11 -1.91 11.51
C LEU A 125 -5.11 -1.90 10.34
N ALA A 126 -4.84 -0.72 9.76
CA ALA A 126 -3.83 -0.57 8.72
C ALA A 126 -2.41 -0.87 9.24
N GLY A 127 -2.09 -0.44 10.47
CA GLY A 127 -0.83 -0.76 11.14
C GLY A 127 -0.69 -2.27 11.41
N ALA A 128 -1.72 -2.90 11.95
CA ALA A 128 -1.75 -4.35 12.18
C ALA A 128 -1.62 -5.15 10.88
N TYR A 129 -2.30 -4.71 9.81
CA TYR A 129 -2.18 -5.34 8.50
C TYR A 129 -0.78 -5.23 7.91
N LEU A 130 -0.11 -4.07 8.07
CA LEU A 130 1.27 -3.89 7.62
C LEU A 130 2.24 -4.80 8.40
N ALA A 131 2.07 -4.93 9.71
CA ALA A 131 2.84 -5.85 10.53
C ALA A 131 2.66 -7.31 10.06
N PHE A 132 1.42 -7.71 9.79
CA PHE A 132 1.10 -9.02 9.24
C PHE A 132 1.79 -9.28 7.89
N LEU A 133 1.85 -8.28 7.00
CA LEU A 133 2.55 -8.41 5.72
C LEU A 133 4.06 -8.61 5.90
N HIS A 134 4.67 -7.87 6.81
CA HIS A 134 6.11 -8.00 7.10
C HIS A 134 6.43 -9.37 7.70
N GLU A 135 5.67 -9.82 8.70
CA GLU A 135 5.84 -11.15 9.28
C GLU A 135 5.68 -12.25 8.22
N THR A 136 4.66 -12.11 7.37
CA THR A 136 4.36 -13.03 6.27
C THR A 136 5.49 -13.09 5.24
N GLY A 137 6.09 -11.95 4.89
CA GLY A 137 7.19 -11.90 3.94
C GLY A 137 8.53 -12.32 4.55
N ASP A 138 8.78 -12.00 5.81
CA ASP A 138 9.98 -12.43 6.55
C ASP A 138 10.02 -13.96 6.67
N ALA A 139 8.88 -14.58 6.99
CA ALA A 139 8.74 -16.04 7.02
C ALA A 139 9.00 -16.70 5.66
N ARG A 140 8.86 -15.95 4.56
CA ARG A 140 9.09 -16.41 3.18
C ARG A 140 10.41 -15.92 2.58
N GLY A 141 11.23 -15.19 3.35
CA GLY A 141 12.53 -14.69 2.90
C GLY A 141 12.45 -13.57 1.86
N VAL A 142 11.39 -12.74 1.88
CA VAL A 142 11.23 -11.59 0.98
C VAL A 142 12.34 -10.57 1.19
N LYS A 143 12.84 -9.97 0.09
CA LYS A 143 13.82 -8.88 0.16
C LYS A 143 13.09 -7.55 0.09
N TRP A 144 12.88 -6.94 1.26
CA TRP A 144 12.15 -5.67 1.34
C TRP A 144 12.90 -4.52 0.70
N SER A 145 12.19 -3.76 -0.13
CA SER A 145 12.67 -2.49 -0.63
C SER A 145 12.68 -1.42 0.49
N PRO A 146 13.52 -0.37 0.37
CA PRO A 146 13.56 0.71 1.35
C PRO A 146 12.20 1.40 1.55
N THR A 147 11.36 1.44 0.51
CA THR A 147 10.00 1.98 0.54
C THR A 147 9.07 1.13 1.40
N SER A 148 9.17 -0.19 1.27
CA SER A 148 8.35 -1.15 2.04
C SER A 148 8.66 -1.12 3.53
N LEU A 149 9.88 -0.75 3.91
CA LEU A 149 10.28 -0.58 5.32
C LEU A 149 9.95 0.81 5.88
N GLY A 150 9.32 1.69 5.09
CA GLY A 150 9.12 3.10 5.46
C GLY A 150 10.42 3.92 5.56
N ARG A 151 11.57 3.35 5.16
CA ARG A 151 12.90 3.97 5.35
C ARG A 151 13.27 4.97 4.26
N GLN A 152 12.73 4.82 3.06
CA GLN A 152 12.98 5.78 1.97
C GLN A 152 12.37 7.15 2.26
N GLU A 153 11.37 7.21 3.14
CA GLU A 153 10.70 8.43 3.58
C GLU A 153 11.52 9.14 4.68
N ALA A 154 12.02 8.40 5.68
CA ALA A 154 12.90 8.96 6.71
C ALA A 154 14.24 9.51 6.16
N ALA A 155 14.78 8.88 5.11
CA ALA A 155 16.02 9.35 4.46
C ALA A 155 15.84 10.67 3.71
N ASN A 156 14.67 10.91 3.10
CA ASN A 156 14.36 12.18 2.46
C ASN A 156 14.13 13.27 3.51
N ASP A 157 13.40 12.98 4.58
CA ASP A 157 13.11 13.95 5.66
C ASP A 157 14.38 14.34 6.44
N ALA A 158 15.28 13.39 6.72
CA ALA A 158 16.56 13.69 7.36
C ALA A 158 17.49 14.54 6.49
N SER A 159 17.45 14.35 5.16
CA SER A 159 18.21 15.17 4.21
C SER A 159 17.66 16.59 4.08
N ALA A 160 16.36 16.78 4.36
CA ALA A 160 15.69 18.08 4.39
C ALA A 160 16.13 18.91 5.59
N SER A 161 16.08 18.32 6.78
CA SER A 161 16.42 19.01 8.04
C SER A 161 17.91 19.37 8.13
N GLN A 162 18.80 18.59 7.52
CA GLN A 162 20.24 18.89 7.47
C GLN A 162 20.59 20.05 6.51
N ARG A 163 19.71 20.39 5.56
CA ARG A 163 19.91 21.50 4.63
C ARG A 163 19.32 22.82 5.11
N GLU A 164 18.36 22.79 6.03
CA GLU A 164 17.82 24.00 6.68
C GLU A 164 18.69 24.50 7.84
N ALA A 165 19.62 23.68 8.33
CA ALA A 165 20.55 24.02 9.42
C ALA A 165 21.92 24.55 8.94
N ALA A 166 22.10 24.74 7.62
CA ALA A 166 23.34 25.22 6.98
C ALA A 166 23.05 26.47 6.14
#